data_AF-W6QVT8-F1
#
_entry.id   AF-W6QVT8-F1
#
_cell.length_a   1.000
_cell.length_b   1.000
_cell.length_c   1.000
_cell.angle_alpha   90.00
_cell.angle_beta   90.00
_cell.angle_gamma   90.00
#
_symmetry.space_group_name_H-M   'P 1'
#
loop_
_entity.id
_entity.type
_entity.pdbx_description
1 polymer ?
#
loop_
_entity_poly.entity_id
_entity_poly.type
_entity_poly.pdbx_seq_one_letter_code
_entity_poly.pdbx_strand_id
1 'polypeptide(L)'
;MRHCALEADGKPIKNSDDWKPSADWDGRKRPWYATGKAGNQAVQTGLYVDSTTNEILISAVARISDAGQFLGVFGGDIRLQSVADAINTLDFNGAGYAFLLSRSGNIISHPNAEYNGKSYSELFDGQSPALSKELHEVEASGKNLLVSFTPLPNLLGMDWYIGVVMAEANRLTWLAVVGTVVGVAISLVVLGLLMNSLLKPLSLLSTSLREINSGEGDLTRRLAITSNDERSAGGLRQAESRMQQSRDTASKTAEDAIAANDMLGRIREAITRINDMNLQIATAAEEQSATTEEINRNTTNIRDISHELAGGAEQQVRQCASMVEQVGQQDRLLGRFKV
;
A
#
# COMPACT_ATOMS: atom_id res chain seq x y z
N MET A 1 13.70 -24.71 7.92
CA MET A 1 14.47 -25.26 9.04
C MET A 1 15.66 -26.02 8.47
N ARG A 2 16.83 -25.35 8.43
CA ARG A 2 18.10 -25.92 7.99
C ARG A 2 19.05 -26.19 9.16
N HIS A 3 18.66 -25.82 10.37
CA HIS A 3 19.48 -25.94 11.58
C HIS A 3 18.79 -26.81 12.62
N CYS A 4 18.79 -28.11 12.39
CA CYS A 4 18.45 -29.08 13.43
C CYS A 4 19.42 -30.24 13.33
N ALA A 5 20.09 -30.55 14.43
CA ALA A 5 21.03 -31.68 14.49
C ALA A 5 20.96 -32.34 15.87
N LEU A 6 21.02 -33.67 15.86
CA LEU A 6 21.10 -34.48 17.06
C LEU A 6 22.56 -34.63 17.51
N GLU A 7 22.79 -34.71 18.82
CA GLU A 7 24.12 -34.94 19.38
C GLU A 7 24.68 -36.31 18.94
N ALA A 8 23.81 -37.30 18.78
CA ALA A 8 24.16 -38.69 18.51
C ALA A 8 24.93 -38.88 17.18
N ASP A 9 24.51 -38.22 16.10
CA ASP A 9 25.06 -38.44 14.77
C ASP A 9 25.46 -37.14 14.03
N GLY A 10 25.10 -35.96 14.55
CA GLY A 10 25.37 -34.67 13.93
C GLY A 10 24.65 -34.44 12.60
N LYS A 11 23.76 -35.37 12.19
CA LYS A 11 23.10 -35.33 10.89
C LYS A 11 22.01 -34.25 10.85
N PRO A 12 21.78 -33.64 9.68
CA PRO A 12 20.76 -32.62 9.53
C PRO A 12 19.36 -33.23 9.56
N ILE A 13 18.48 -32.64 10.36
CA ILE A 13 17.03 -32.82 10.24
C ILE A 13 16.52 -31.65 9.41
N LYS A 14 16.01 -31.94 8.20
CA LYS A 14 15.56 -30.93 7.23
C LYS A 14 14.04 -30.93 7.07
N ASN A 15 13.49 -29.76 6.75
CA ASN A 15 12.07 -29.58 6.44
C ASN A 15 11.80 -29.10 4.99
N SER A 16 12.82 -29.13 4.13
CA SER A 16 12.76 -28.69 2.73
C SER A 16 13.63 -29.61 1.87
N ASP A 17 13.14 -29.94 0.68
CA ASP A 17 13.84 -30.80 -0.28
C ASP A 17 14.91 -30.07 -1.08
N ASP A 18 14.87 -28.74 -1.09
CA ASP A 18 15.78 -27.88 -1.85
C ASP A 18 17.18 -27.81 -1.24
N TRP A 19 17.30 -28.11 0.06
CA TRP A 19 18.57 -28.11 0.76
C TRP A 19 19.20 -29.51 0.76
N LYS A 20 20.37 -29.61 0.12
CA LYS A 20 21.16 -30.84 -0.03
C LYS A 20 22.56 -30.62 0.53
N PRO A 21 22.75 -30.69 1.86
CA PRO A 21 24.08 -30.56 2.45
C PRO A 21 25.00 -31.67 1.95
N SER A 22 26.31 -31.38 1.93
CA SER A 22 27.33 -32.35 1.54
C SER A 22 27.38 -33.55 2.50
N ALA A 23 27.92 -34.68 2.04
CA ALA A 23 27.97 -35.91 2.84
C ALA A 23 28.82 -35.79 4.12
N ASP A 24 29.73 -34.82 4.18
CA ASP A 24 30.59 -34.48 5.31
C ASP A 24 30.02 -33.37 6.22
N TRP A 25 28.80 -32.88 5.92
CA TRP A 25 28.14 -31.85 6.73
C TRP A 25 27.85 -32.38 8.14
N ASP A 26 28.29 -31.65 9.16
CA ASP A 26 28.05 -31.95 10.58
C ASP A 26 27.51 -30.70 11.28
N GLY A 27 26.30 -30.79 11.83
CA GLY A 27 25.64 -29.69 12.53
C GLY A 27 26.38 -29.27 13.81
N ARG A 28 27.09 -30.19 14.47
CA ARG A 28 27.78 -29.94 15.74
C ARG A 28 28.99 -29.02 15.60
N LYS A 29 29.55 -28.92 14.39
CA LYS A 29 30.67 -28.03 14.07
C LYS A 29 30.24 -26.60 13.75
N ARG A 30 28.93 -26.33 13.71
CA ARG A 30 28.41 -25.04 13.30
C ARG A 30 28.29 -24.07 14.48
N PRO A 31 28.52 -22.76 14.27
CA PRO A 31 28.45 -21.76 15.35
C PRO A 31 27.14 -21.80 16.14
N TRP A 32 26.01 -22.02 15.44
CA TRP A 32 24.68 -22.06 16.03
C TRP A 32 24.47 -23.24 17.00
N TYR A 33 25.17 -24.37 16.79
CA TYR A 33 25.04 -25.55 17.63
C TYR A 33 25.69 -25.34 18.99
N ALA A 34 26.91 -24.78 19.01
CA ALA A 34 27.60 -24.45 20.26
C ALA A 34 26.79 -23.45 21.09
N THR A 35 26.23 -22.42 20.44
CA THR A 35 25.37 -21.42 21.09
C THR A 35 24.11 -22.05 21.68
N GLY A 36 23.40 -22.87 20.92
CA GLY A 36 22.18 -23.52 21.40
C GLY A 36 22.44 -24.56 22.50
N LYS A 37 23.58 -25.26 22.46
CA LYS A 37 23.98 -26.23 23.49
C LYS A 37 24.31 -25.56 24.83
N ALA A 38 24.92 -24.37 24.79
CA ALA A 38 25.24 -23.58 25.97
C ALA A 38 24.01 -22.90 26.59
N GLY A 39 22.97 -22.64 25.80
CA GLY A 39 21.72 -22.01 26.25
C GLY A 39 20.82 -22.96 27.04
N ASN A 40 20.25 -22.44 28.14
CA ASN A 40 19.18 -23.12 28.88
C ASN A 40 17.76 -22.71 28.41
N GLN A 41 17.68 -21.76 27.49
CA GLN A 41 16.46 -21.28 26.84
C GLN A 41 16.75 -21.00 25.36
N ALA A 42 15.73 -20.64 24.58
CA ALA A 42 15.94 -20.16 23.22
C ALA A 42 16.84 -18.91 23.24
N VAL A 43 17.93 -18.97 22.49
CA VAL A 43 18.93 -17.90 22.37
C VAL A 43 19.21 -17.63 20.89
N GLN A 44 19.72 -16.44 20.60
CA GLN A 44 20.10 -16.07 19.25
C GLN A 44 21.61 -16.19 19.06
N THR A 45 22.04 -16.53 17.85
CA THR A 45 23.46 -16.54 17.49
C THR A 45 23.97 -15.13 17.21
N GLY A 46 25.29 -14.94 17.32
CA GLY A 46 25.95 -13.84 16.63
C GLY A 46 25.85 -13.97 15.11
N LEU A 47 26.35 -12.97 14.38
CA LEU A 47 26.47 -13.02 12.92
C LEU A 47 27.40 -14.16 12.51
N TYR A 48 26.94 -15.02 11.60
CA TYR A 48 27.78 -16.05 11.00
C TYR A 48 27.44 -16.26 9.54
N VAL A 49 28.40 -16.80 8.79
CA VAL A 49 28.22 -17.14 7.37
C VAL A 49 27.56 -18.51 7.27
N ASP A 50 26.41 -18.58 6.60
CA ASP A 50 25.74 -19.84 6.35
C ASP A 50 26.64 -20.76 5.52
N SER A 51 26.73 -22.00 5.98
CA SER A 51 27.61 -22.99 5.33
C SER A 51 27.17 -23.43 3.93
N THR A 52 25.94 -23.10 3.53
CA THR A 52 25.36 -23.52 2.25
C THR A 52 25.21 -22.33 1.31
N THR A 53 24.62 -21.23 1.79
CA THR A 53 24.34 -20.06 0.95
C THR A 53 25.48 -19.06 0.93
N ASN A 54 26.45 -19.19 1.85
CA ASN A 54 27.53 -18.24 2.05
C ASN A 54 27.04 -16.81 2.39
N GLU A 55 25.78 -16.70 2.81
CA GLU A 55 25.17 -15.44 3.24
C GLU A 55 25.41 -15.23 4.73
N ILE A 56 25.56 -13.98 5.14
CA ILE A 56 25.57 -13.64 6.57
C ILE A 56 24.14 -13.74 7.09
N LEU A 57 23.95 -14.51 8.16
CA LEU A 57 22.65 -14.65 8.80
C LEU A 57 22.79 -14.74 10.32
N ILE A 58 21.64 -14.75 10.98
CA ILE A 58 21.48 -15.04 12.39
C ILE A 58 20.44 -16.14 12.55
N SER A 59 20.54 -16.90 13.62
CA SER A 59 19.57 -17.97 13.91
C SER A 59 19.08 -17.89 15.34
N ALA A 60 17.77 -18.08 15.50
CA ALA A 60 17.17 -18.36 16.79
C ALA A 60 17.32 -19.87 17.03
N VAL A 61 18.08 -20.24 18.06
CA VAL A 61 18.38 -21.63 18.39
C VAL A 61 17.89 -21.99 19.78
N ALA A 62 17.50 -23.23 19.97
CA ALA A 62 17.08 -23.76 21.24
C ALA A 62 17.60 -25.18 21.44
N ARG A 63 17.91 -25.48 22.70
CA ARG A 63 18.32 -26.79 23.17
C ARG A 63 17.15 -27.76 23.11
N ILE A 64 17.38 -28.95 22.55
CA ILE A 64 16.47 -30.10 22.63
C ILE A 64 16.93 -30.97 23.79
N SER A 65 16.02 -31.26 24.71
CA SER A 65 16.28 -32.16 25.83
C SER A 65 15.07 -33.04 26.13
N ASP A 66 15.32 -34.28 26.52
CA ASP A 66 14.33 -35.21 27.03
C ASP A 66 14.72 -35.67 28.44
N ALA A 67 13.81 -35.55 29.41
CA ALA A 67 14.07 -35.84 30.82
C ALA A 67 15.38 -35.23 31.38
N GLY A 68 15.79 -34.06 30.90
CA GLY A 68 17.04 -33.38 31.29
C GLY A 68 18.30 -33.83 30.53
N GLN A 69 18.22 -34.90 29.73
CA GLN A 69 19.28 -35.35 28.84
C GLN A 69 19.30 -34.49 27.57
N PHE A 70 20.47 -34.00 27.18
CA PHE A 70 20.65 -33.25 25.93
C PHE A 70 20.55 -34.17 24.72
N LEU A 71 19.66 -33.84 23.78
CA LEU A 71 19.46 -34.59 22.55
C LEU A 71 20.01 -33.88 21.31
N GLY A 72 20.07 -32.55 21.32
CA GLY A 72 20.55 -31.78 20.18
C GLY A 72 20.14 -30.31 20.24
N VAL A 73 20.30 -29.62 19.11
CA VAL A 73 19.93 -28.21 18.96
C VAL A 73 19.07 -28.07 17.71
N PHE A 74 17.98 -27.30 17.83
CA PHE A 74 17.20 -26.86 16.68
C PHE A 74 17.19 -25.34 16.59
N GLY A 75 16.94 -24.81 15.40
CA GLY A 75 16.89 -23.39 15.16
C GLY A 75 16.31 -23.00 13.81
N GLY A 76 15.88 -21.75 13.75
CA GLY A 76 15.34 -21.11 12.57
C GLY A 76 16.25 -19.99 12.09
N ASP A 77 16.38 -19.86 10.78
CA ASP A 77 17.19 -18.82 10.14
C ASP A 77 16.41 -17.56 9.91
N ILE A 78 17.06 -16.46 10.25
CA ILE A 78 16.58 -15.12 9.95
C ILE A 78 17.61 -14.54 8.98
N ARG A 79 17.21 -14.46 7.71
CA ARG A 79 18.00 -13.80 6.68
C ARG A 79 17.99 -12.30 6.92
N LEU A 80 19.18 -11.70 6.99
CA LEU A 80 19.33 -10.28 7.24
C LEU A 80 18.72 -9.40 6.16
N GLN A 81 18.74 -9.88 4.90
CA GLN A 81 18.08 -9.19 3.79
C GLN A 81 16.58 -9.07 3.99
N SER A 82 15.92 -10.14 4.44
CA SER A 82 14.47 -10.10 4.72
C SER A 82 14.11 -9.12 5.82
N VAL A 83 15.02 -8.91 6.79
CA VAL A 83 14.86 -7.88 7.82
C VAL A 83 15.11 -6.49 7.26
N ALA A 84 16.12 -6.31 6.39
CA ALA A 84 16.39 -5.05 5.70
C ALA A 84 15.17 -4.60 4.89
N ASP A 85 14.63 -5.53 4.09
CA ASP A 85 13.47 -5.30 3.22
C ASP A 85 12.24 -4.95 4.06
N ALA A 86 12.00 -5.66 5.17
CA ALA A 86 10.88 -5.40 6.06
C ALA A 86 10.93 -4.00 6.68
N ILE A 87 12.10 -3.55 7.15
CA ILE A 87 12.28 -2.24 7.76
C ILE A 87 12.18 -1.11 6.72
N ASN A 88 12.65 -1.34 5.50
CA ASN A 88 12.61 -0.37 4.41
C ASN A 88 11.32 -0.46 3.56
N THR A 89 10.28 -1.17 4.03
CA THR A 89 8.94 -1.07 3.46
C THR A 89 8.32 0.32 3.67
N LEU A 90 8.76 1.02 4.73
CA LEU A 90 8.50 2.44 4.92
C LEU A 90 9.38 3.24 3.96
N ASP A 91 8.81 3.60 2.81
CA ASP A 91 9.50 4.42 1.82
C ASP A 91 9.77 5.81 2.40
N PHE A 92 11.05 6.16 2.53
CA PHE A 92 11.50 7.50 2.87
C PHE A 92 11.44 8.45 1.66
N ASN A 93 10.60 8.16 0.66
CA ASN A 93 10.49 8.81 -0.64
C ASN A 93 11.86 8.99 -1.35
N GLY A 94 12.74 7.98 -1.20
CA GLY A 94 14.12 8.04 -1.71
C GLY A 94 15.06 9.05 -1.03
N ALA A 95 14.61 9.72 0.03
CA ALA A 95 15.41 10.70 0.78
C ALA A 95 16.19 10.09 1.96
N GLY A 96 16.04 8.79 2.22
CA GLY A 96 16.68 8.13 3.35
C GLY A 96 16.56 6.61 3.31
N TYR A 97 17.09 5.97 4.33
CA TYR A 97 16.99 4.53 4.55
C TYR A 97 17.13 4.20 6.03
N ALA A 98 16.69 2.99 6.40
CA ALA A 98 16.85 2.47 7.74
C ALA A 98 17.70 1.19 7.73
N PHE A 99 18.44 0.98 8.81
CA PHE A 99 19.35 -0.14 8.99
C PHE A 99 19.38 -0.60 10.45
N LEU A 100 19.85 -1.81 10.70
CA LEU A 100 20.03 -2.37 12.04
C LEU A 100 21.50 -2.42 12.41
N LEU A 101 21.78 -2.16 13.67
CA LEU A 101 23.12 -2.27 14.25
C LEU A 101 23.07 -2.73 15.70
N SER A 102 24.17 -3.33 16.12
CA SER A 102 24.41 -3.71 17.51
C SER A 102 24.93 -2.52 18.32
N ARG A 103 24.81 -2.59 19.66
CA ARG A 103 25.39 -1.61 20.58
C ARG A 103 26.91 -1.42 20.44
N SER A 104 27.62 -2.45 19.95
CA SER A 104 29.06 -2.35 19.66
C SER A 104 29.37 -1.60 18.37
N GLY A 105 28.36 -1.15 17.61
CA GLY A 105 28.52 -0.40 16.37
C GLY A 105 28.62 -1.26 15.10
N ASN A 106 28.50 -2.58 15.19
CA ASN A 106 28.50 -3.43 14.00
C ASN A 106 27.13 -3.42 13.33
N ILE A 107 27.10 -3.21 12.01
CA ILE A 107 25.90 -3.26 11.19
C ILE A 107 25.42 -4.71 11.11
N ILE A 108 24.15 -4.91 11.46
CA ILE A 108 23.47 -6.20 11.41
C ILE A 108 22.76 -6.36 10.08
N SER A 109 22.07 -5.33 9.61
CA SER A 109 21.29 -5.40 8.36
C SER A 109 21.19 -4.03 7.73
N HIS A 110 21.49 -3.94 6.44
CA HIS A 110 21.50 -2.70 5.67
C HIS A 110 20.96 -2.95 4.26
N PRO A 111 20.27 -1.96 3.62
CA PRO A 111 19.74 -2.10 2.26
C PRO A 111 20.79 -2.50 1.22
N ASN A 112 21.99 -1.94 1.34
CA ASN A 112 23.18 -2.43 0.64
C ASN A 112 23.90 -3.46 1.50
N ALA A 113 23.88 -4.72 1.06
CA ALA A 113 24.44 -5.86 1.79
C ALA A 113 25.97 -5.81 2.00
N GLU A 114 26.71 -5.00 1.23
CA GLU A 114 28.17 -4.84 1.38
C GLU A 114 28.57 -4.22 2.72
N TYR A 115 27.64 -3.57 3.41
CA TYR A 115 27.87 -2.99 4.73
C TYR A 115 27.54 -3.95 5.88
N ASN A 116 26.91 -5.09 5.62
CA ASN A 116 26.56 -6.04 6.66
C ASN A 116 27.81 -6.61 7.32
N GLY A 117 27.86 -6.58 8.66
CA GLY A 117 29.01 -7.02 9.46
C GLY A 117 30.14 -5.99 9.60
N LYS A 118 30.07 -4.86 8.88
CA LYS A 118 31.04 -3.76 9.00
C LYS A 118 30.69 -2.80 10.13
N SER A 119 31.61 -1.90 10.46
CA SER A 119 31.32 -0.83 11.42
C SER A 119 30.39 0.21 10.80
N TYR A 120 29.38 0.67 11.55
CA TYR A 120 28.48 1.74 11.12
C TYR A 120 29.21 3.07 10.84
N SER A 121 30.41 3.24 11.40
CA SER A 121 31.25 4.40 11.11
C SER A 121 31.65 4.51 9.64
N GLU A 122 31.71 3.39 8.91
CA GLU A 122 32.01 3.39 7.47
C GLU A 122 30.92 4.07 6.64
N LEU A 123 29.68 4.16 7.16
CA LEU A 123 28.59 4.89 6.50
C LEU A 123 28.76 6.41 6.62
N PHE A 124 29.60 6.86 7.55
CA PHE A 124 29.72 8.27 7.96
C PHE A 124 31.16 8.76 7.87
N ASP A 125 31.92 8.28 6.88
CA ASP A 125 33.33 8.65 6.64
C ASP A 125 34.24 8.49 7.89
N GLY A 126 33.98 7.46 8.69
CA GLY A 126 34.70 7.15 9.92
C GLY A 126 34.14 7.80 11.19
N GLN A 127 33.13 8.67 11.07
CA GLN A 127 32.45 9.26 12.22
C GLN A 127 31.56 8.22 12.92
N SER A 128 31.40 8.34 14.23
CA SER A 128 30.58 7.44 15.05
C SER A 128 29.55 8.25 15.84
N PRO A 129 28.46 8.67 15.20
CA PRO A 129 27.44 9.48 15.87
C PRO A 129 26.84 8.73 17.07
N ALA A 130 26.49 9.47 18.13
CA ALA A 130 26.04 8.84 19.37
C ALA A 130 24.78 8.00 19.14
N LEU A 131 24.75 6.78 19.70
CA LEU A 131 23.60 5.87 19.64
C LEU A 131 22.44 6.34 20.55
N SER A 132 21.84 7.48 20.18
CA SER A 132 20.70 8.08 20.86
C SER A 132 19.56 8.36 19.89
N LYS A 133 18.36 8.54 20.46
CA LYS A 133 17.15 8.90 19.71
C LYS A 133 17.18 10.33 19.16
N GLU A 134 18.10 11.16 19.67
CA GLU A 134 18.25 12.52 19.19
C GLU A 134 18.73 12.52 17.74
N LEU A 135 18.30 13.54 17.00
CA LEU A 135 18.76 13.76 15.63
C LEU A 135 20.17 14.34 15.67
N HIS A 136 21.11 13.67 15.01
CA HIS A 136 22.48 14.12 14.84
C HIS A 136 22.69 14.55 13.39
N GLU A 137 23.26 15.73 13.20
CA GLU A 137 23.74 16.18 11.90
C GLU A 137 25.13 15.61 11.65
N VAL A 138 25.31 14.94 10.51
CA VAL A 138 26.55 14.28 10.12
C VAL A 138 26.83 14.60 8.66
N GLU A 139 28.01 15.14 8.38
CA GLU A 139 28.46 15.32 7.00
C GLU A 139 29.21 14.06 6.55
N ALA A 140 28.69 13.37 5.53
CA ALA A 140 29.31 12.19 4.96
C ALA A 140 29.10 12.13 3.44
N SER A 141 30.12 11.69 2.70
CA SER A 141 30.10 11.62 1.23
C SER A 141 29.68 12.95 0.57
N GLY A 142 30.05 14.08 1.17
CA GLY A 142 29.71 15.44 0.71
C GLY A 142 28.23 15.82 0.84
N LYS A 143 27.47 15.13 1.69
CA LYS A 143 26.06 15.42 1.98
C LYS A 143 25.87 15.62 3.48
N ASN A 144 25.03 16.59 3.84
CA ASN A 144 24.52 16.71 5.21
C ASN A 144 23.42 15.68 5.41
N LEU A 145 23.63 14.80 6.38
CA LEU A 145 22.72 13.73 6.75
C LEU A 145 22.20 13.98 8.16
N LEU A 146 20.94 13.65 8.37
CA LEU A 146 20.33 13.52 9.68
C LEU A 146 20.27 12.05 10.06
N VAL A 147 20.80 11.74 11.24
CA VAL A 147 20.90 10.36 11.74
C VAL A 147 20.28 10.26 13.12
N SER A 148 19.48 9.23 13.36
CA SER A 148 18.93 8.91 14.68
C SER A 148 18.95 7.41 14.94
N PHE A 149 19.15 7.01 16.20
CA PHE A 149 19.23 5.63 16.62
C PHE A 149 18.19 5.30 17.68
N THR A 150 17.25 4.42 17.34
CA THR A 150 16.20 3.98 18.25
C THR A 150 16.51 2.58 18.78
N PRO A 151 16.69 2.39 20.10
CA PRO A 151 16.91 1.06 20.68
C PRO A 151 15.67 0.18 20.50
N LEU A 152 15.89 -1.11 20.27
CA LEU A 152 14.87 -2.15 20.21
C LEU A 152 14.79 -2.88 21.56
N PRO A 153 13.86 -2.50 22.46
CA PRO A 153 13.72 -3.16 23.75
C PRO A 153 13.15 -4.58 23.59
N ASN A 154 13.30 -5.40 24.64
CA ASN A 154 12.67 -6.71 24.79
C ASN A 154 13.17 -7.81 23.84
N LEU A 155 14.34 -7.64 23.23
CA LEU A 155 15.04 -8.73 22.54
C LEU A 155 15.94 -9.45 23.56
N LEU A 156 15.67 -10.74 23.82
CA LEU A 156 16.38 -11.55 24.82
C LEU A 156 17.90 -11.55 24.57
N GLY A 157 18.64 -10.80 25.38
CA GLY A 157 20.10 -10.72 25.32
C GLY A 157 20.68 -9.89 24.17
N MET A 158 19.87 -9.04 23.53
CA MET A 158 20.30 -8.24 22.38
C MET A 158 20.08 -6.74 22.59
N ASP A 159 21.18 -5.98 22.58
CA ASP A 159 21.15 -4.52 22.56
C ASP A 159 21.25 -4.02 21.11
N TRP A 160 20.12 -4.04 20.39
CA TRP A 160 20.05 -3.60 19.00
C TRP A 160 19.43 -2.21 18.86
N TYR A 161 19.80 -1.54 17.79
CA TYR A 161 19.29 -0.24 17.41
C TYR A 161 18.79 -0.29 15.96
N ILE A 162 17.75 0.47 15.68
CA ILE A 162 17.39 0.90 14.33
C ILE A 162 18.07 2.25 14.11
N GLY A 163 18.99 2.31 13.16
CA GLY A 163 19.53 3.55 12.62
C GLY A 163 18.67 4.03 11.45
N VAL A 164 18.29 5.30 11.47
CA VAL A 164 17.60 5.96 10.34
C VAL A 164 18.51 7.07 9.84
N VAL A 165 18.75 7.08 8.54
CA VAL A 165 19.55 8.09 7.84
C VAL A 165 18.66 8.81 6.84
N MET A 166 18.65 10.13 6.88
CA MET A 166 17.94 10.98 5.92
C MET A 166 18.89 12.04 5.38
N ALA A 167 18.79 12.34 4.09
CA ALA A 167 19.51 13.46 3.50
C ALA A 167 18.78 14.77 3.84
N GLU A 168 19.53 15.79 4.25
CA GLU A 168 18.97 17.12 4.51
C GLU A 168 18.43 17.70 3.20
N ALA A 169 17.16 18.12 3.21
CA ALA A 169 16.46 18.67 2.04
C ALA A 169 16.89 20.12 1.76
N ASN A 170 18.19 20.38 1.62
CA ASN A 170 18.70 21.75 1.68
C ASN A 170 18.68 22.50 0.32
N ARG A 171 18.67 21.79 -0.82
CA ARG A 171 18.78 22.46 -2.13
C ARG A 171 17.47 23.04 -2.65
N LEU A 172 16.34 22.40 -2.34
CA LEU A 172 15.01 22.87 -2.76
C LEU A 172 14.51 24.03 -1.90
N THR A 173 14.79 23.95 -0.60
CA THR A 173 14.36 24.96 0.38
C THR A 173 15.08 26.29 0.17
N TRP A 174 16.39 26.28 -0.10
CA TRP A 174 17.14 27.52 -0.38
C TRP A 174 16.72 28.20 -1.69
N LEU A 175 16.45 27.44 -2.77
CA LEU A 175 15.90 28.00 -4.02
C LEU A 175 14.50 28.61 -3.82
N ALA A 176 13.65 27.99 -3.00
CA ALA A 176 12.32 28.51 -2.70
C ALA A 176 12.37 29.79 -1.84
N VAL A 177 13.27 29.84 -0.85
CA VAL A 177 13.47 31.02 0.01
C VAL A 177 14.01 32.20 -0.81
N VAL A 178 15.07 31.99 -1.60
CA VAL A 178 15.61 33.04 -2.48
C VAL A 178 14.56 33.50 -3.50
N GLY A 179 13.81 32.58 -4.10
CA GLY A 179 12.72 32.89 -5.03
C GLY A 179 11.63 33.77 -4.40
N THR A 180 11.25 33.50 -3.15
CA THR A 180 10.24 34.26 -2.42
C THR A 180 10.72 35.69 -2.11
N VAL A 181 11.97 35.83 -1.64
CA VAL A 181 12.56 37.14 -1.34
C VAL A 181 12.68 38.00 -2.60
N VAL A 182 13.15 37.41 -3.71
CA VAL A 182 13.24 38.10 -5.00
C VAL A 182 11.85 38.49 -5.52
N GLY A 183 10.87 37.60 -5.39
CA GLY A 183 9.48 37.89 -5.76
C GLY A 183 8.90 39.09 -5.01
N VAL A 184 9.07 39.13 -3.68
CA VAL A 184 8.61 40.26 -2.84
C VAL A 184 9.32 41.56 -3.22
N ALA A 185 10.63 41.52 -3.46
CA ALA A 185 11.39 42.71 -3.88
C ALA A 185 10.90 43.25 -5.23
N ILE A 186 10.67 42.39 -6.22
CA ILE A 186 10.13 42.78 -7.53
C ILE A 186 8.72 43.36 -7.37
N SER A 187 7.85 42.75 -6.56
CA SER A 187 6.51 43.26 -6.30
C SER A 187 6.52 44.66 -5.68
N LEU A 188 7.43 44.95 -4.74
CA LEU A 188 7.59 46.28 -4.16
C LEU A 188 8.06 47.32 -5.18
N VAL A 189 9.00 46.96 -6.05
CA VAL A 189 9.48 47.83 -7.13
C VAL A 189 8.36 48.10 -8.14
N VAL A 190 7.64 47.07 -8.58
CA VAL A 190 6.48 47.18 -9.48
C VAL A 190 5.39 48.05 -8.87
N LEU A 191 5.08 47.86 -7.59
CA LEU A 191 4.10 48.67 -6.86
C LEU A 191 4.54 50.13 -6.77
N GLY A 192 5.81 50.40 -6.48
CA GLY A 192 6.38 51.75 -6.47
C GLY A 192 6.33 52.43 -7.85
N LEU A 193 6.65 51.70 -8.92
CA LEU A 193 6.54 52.19 -10.30
C LEU A 193 5.09 52.47 -10.69
N LEU A 194 4.15 51.58 -10.35
CA LEU A 194 2.71 51.77 -10.55
C LEU A 194 2.19 52.99 -9.80
N MET A 195 2.59 53.15 -8.54
CA MET A 195 2.17 54.27 -7.70
C MET A 195 2.68 55.60 -8.27
N ASN A 196 3.93 55.65 -8.76
CA ASN A 196 4.48 56.82 -9.45
C ASN A 196 3.80 57.07 -10.81
N SER A 197 3.43 56.03 -11.55
CA SER A 197 2.80 56.15 -12.87
C SER A 197 1.32 56.55 -12.80
N LEU A 198 0.59 56.12 -11.77
CA LEU A 198 -0.84 56.40 -11.62
C LEU A 198 -1.11 57.72 -10.88
N LEU A 199 -0.26 58.11 -9.93
CA LEU A 199 -0.48 59.32 -9.11
C LEU A 199 0.12 60.60 -9.73
N LYS A 200 1.17 60.53 -10.56
CA LYS A 200 1.73 61.71 -11.25
C LYS A 200 0.73 62.44 -12.18
N PRO A 201 -0.11 61.74 -12.96
CA PRO A 201 -1.14 62.41 -13.77
C PRO A 201 -2.21 63.10 -12.92
N LEU A 202 -2.50 62.60 -11.70
CA LEU A 202 -3.45 63.22 -10.77
C LEU A 202 -2.90 64.52 -10.17
N SER A 203 -1.60 64.62 -9.91
CA SER A 203 -1.00 65.89 -9.46
C SER A 203 -1.00 66.95 -10.57
N LEU A 204 -0.85 66.53 -11.84
CA LEU A 204 -0.98 67.43 -12.98
C LEU A 204 -2.43 67.91 -13.17
N LEU A 205 -3.41 67.01 -13.03
CA LEU A 205 -4.83 67.35 -13.09
C LEU A 205 -5.26 68.28 -11.94
N SER A 206 -4.73 68.08 -10.73
CA SER A 206 -4.92 68.98 -9.58
C SER A 206 -4.38 70.38 -9.84
N THR A 207 -3.22 70.47 -10.48
CA THR A 207 -2.57 71.76 -10.78
C THR A 207 -3.30 72.49 -11.91
N SER A 208 -3.68 71.77 -12.97
CA SER A 208 -4.47 72.32 -14.09
C SER A 208 -5.89 72.71 -13.68
N LEU A 209 -6.54 72.01 -12.76
CA LEU A 209 -7.84 72.43 -12.21
C LEU A 209 -7.72 73.69 -11.33
N ARG A 210 -6.56 73.90 -10.69
CA ARG A 210 -6.28 75.11 -9.91
C ARG A 210 -6.00 76.32 -10.80
N GLU A 211 -5.38 76.10 -11.97
CA GLU A 211 -5.20 77.10 -13.04
C GLU A 211 -6.51 77.45 -13.76
N ILE A 212 -7.39 76.46 -13.99
CA ILE A 212 -8.72 76.69 -14.58
C ILE A 212 -9.61 77.51 -13.63
N ASN A 213 -9.52 77.27 -12.33
CA ASN A 213 -10.31 78.00 -11.33
C ASN A 213 -9.73 79.40 -10.98
N SER A 214 -8.52 79.74 -11.47
CA SER A 214 -7.90 81.07 -11.30
C SER A 214 -8.22 82.07 -12.42
N GLY A 215 -9.12 81.73 -13.37
CA GLY A 215 -9.83 82.72 -14.19
C GLY A 215 -9.29 83.01 -15.59
N GLU A 216 -8.30 82.28 -16.12
CA GLU A 216 -7.74 82.52 -17.47
C GLU A 216 -7.72 81.28 -18.39
N GLY A 217 -8.51 80.24 -18.09
CA GLY A 217 -8.53 79.00 -18.87
C GLY A 217 -9.25 79.11 -20.22
N ASP A 218 -8.54 79.53 -21.27
CA ASP A 218 -9.02 79.50 -22.66
C ASP A 218 -9.21 78.06 -23.17
N LEU A 219 -10.48 77.62 -23.15
CA LEU A 219 -10.94 76.30 -23.59
C LEU A 219 -11.07 76.16 -25.12
N THR A 220 -10.66 77.15 -25.92
CA THR A 220 -10.72 77.05 -27.39
C THR A 220 -9.52 76.32 -28.02
N ARG A 221 -8.50 75.95 -27.23
CA ARG A 221 -7.42 75.11 -27.72
C ARG A 221 -7.82 73.65 -27.77
N ARG A 222 -8.07 73.14 -28.98
CA ARG A 222 -8.03 71.69 -29.26
C ARG A 222 -6.69 71.14 -28.76
N LEU A 223 -6.75 70.09 -27.95
CA LEU A 223 -5.58 69.27 -27.60
C LEU A 223 -4.85 68.89 -28.88
N ALA A 224 -3.72 69.54 -29.13
CA ALA A 224 -2.81 69.11 -30.17
C ALA A 224 -2.33 67.72 -29.75
N ILE A 225 -2.72 66.70 -30.53
CA ILE A 225 -2.06 65.39 -30.47
C ILE A 225 -0.63 65.64 -30.95
N THR A 226 0.22 66.00 -30.00
CA THR A 226 1.68 66.00 -30.12
C THR A 226 2.16 65.08 -29.02
N SER A 227 2.04 63.78 -29.26
CA SER A 227 3.02 62.83 -28.78
C SER A 227 2.83 61.51 -29.50
N ASN A 228 3.95 61.00 -30.00
CA ASN A 228 4.14 59.75 -30.71
C ASN A 228 4.11 58.56 -29.74
N ASP A 229 3.08 58.45 -28.88
CA ASP A 229 2.98 57.41 -27.87
C ASP A 229 2.06 56.27 -28.31
N GLU A 230 2.52 55.48 -29.28
CA GLU A 230 1.87 54.21 -29.66
C GLU A 230 1.73 53.25 -28.47
N ARG A 231 2.52 53.42 -27.40
CA ARG A 231 2.48 52.58 -26.19
C ARG A 231 1.20 52.73 -25.36
N SER A 232 0.63 53.94 -25.25
CA SER A 232 -0.61 54.16 -24.48
C SER A 232 -1.85 53.67 -25.26
N ALA A 233 -1.88 53.91 -26.57
CA ALA A 233 -2.89 53.37 -27.47
C ALA A 233 -2.81 51.83 -27.59
N GLY A 234 -1.61 51.26 -27.67
CA GLY A 234 -1.39 49.82 -27.72
C GLY A 234 -1.73 49.10 -26.41
N GLY A 235 -1.41 49.70 -25.26
CA GLY A 235 -1.77 49.15 -23.95
C GLY A 235 -3.28 49.13 -23.70
N LEU A 236 -4.00 50.16 -24.14
CA LEU A 236 -5.46 50.21 -24.05
C LEU A 236 -6.13 49.15 -24.93
N ARG A 237 -5.66 48.99 -26.18
CA ARG A 237 -6.14 47.92 -27.09
C ARG A 237 -5.84 46.52 -26.57
N GLN A 238 -4.70 46.30 -25.91
CA GLN A 238 -4.37 45.02 -25.31
C GLN A 238 -5.24 44.71 -24.08
N ALA A 239 -5.55 45.70 -23.25
CA ALA A 239 -6.46 45.54 -22.13
C ALA A 239 -7.88 45.21 -22.60
N GLU A 240 -8.37 45.92 -23.63
CA GLU A 240 -9.65 45.65 -24.28
C GLU A 240 -9.71 44.21 -24.83
N SER A 241 -8.68 43.77 -25.54
CA SER A 241 -8.58 42.40 -26.07
C SER A 241 -8.62 41.33 -24.97
N ARG A 242 -7.90 41.54 -23.85
CA ARG A 242 -7.92 40.60 -22.71
C ARG A 242 -9.26 40.58 -21.99
N MET A 243 -9.93 41.73 -21.87
CA MET A 243 -11.28 41.79 -21.30
C MET A 243 -12.29 41.08 -22.20
N GLN A 244 -12.17 41.21 -23.51
CA GLN A 244 -13.00 40.49 -24.47
C GLN A 244 -12.79 38.98 -24.34
N GLN A 245 -11.54 38.51 -24.34
CA GLN A 245 -11.20 37.10 -24.15
C GLN A 245 -11.72 36.55 -22.80
N SER A 246 -11.63 37.33 -21.73
CA SER A 246 -12.17 36.95 -20.43
C SER A 246 -13.69 36.82 -20.43
N ARG A 247 -14.40 37.69 -21.16
CA ARG A 247 -15.86 37.60 -21.32
C ARG A 247 -16.24 36.36 -22.13
N ASP A 248 -15.53 36.07 -23.22
CA ASP A 248 -15.77 34.89 -24.04
C ASP A 248 -15.55 33.61 -23.26
N THR A 249 -14.48 33.57 -22.46
CA THR A 249 -14.17 32.43 -21.58
C THR A 249 -15.26 32.25 -20.52
N ALA A 250 -15.69 33.33 -19.87
CA ALA A 250 -16.77 33.28 -18.88
C ALA A 250 -18.11 32.82 -19.50
N SER A 251 -18.41 33.27 -20.72
CA SER A 251 -19.59 32.80 -21.47
C SER A 251 -19.50 31.31 -21.77
N LYS A 252 -18.33 30.83 -22.21
CA LYS A 252 -18.09 29.40 -22.46
C LYS A 252 -18.25 28.55 -21.20
N THR A 253 -17.69 29.01 -20.08
CA THR A 253 -17.85 28.33 -18.79
C THR A 253 -19.31 28.28 -18.35
N ALA A 254 -20.10 29.32 -18.61
CA ALA A 254 -21.53 29.31 -18.32
C ALA A 254 -22.30 28.30 -19.18
N GLU A 255 -21.97 28.19 -20.48
CA GLU A 255 -22.52 27.16 -21.37
C GLU A 255 -22.17 25.75 -20.89
N ASP A 256 -20.91 25.51 -20.54
CA ASP A 256 -20.44 24.21 -20.04
C ASP A 256 -21.14 23.83 -18.73
N ALA A 257 -21.40 24.80 -17.85
CA ALA A 257 -22.16 24.58 -16.62
C ALA A 257 -23.62 24.19 -16.88
N ILE A 258 -24.26 24.81 -17.88
CA ILE A 258 -25.62 24.44 -18.32
C ILE A 258 -25.62 23.01 -18.89
N ALA A 259 -24.64 22.67 -19.73
CA ALA A 259 -24.51 21.32 -20.29
C ALA A 259 -24.25 20.26 -19.20
N ALA A 260 -23.42 20.59 -18.21
CA ALA A 260 -23.20 19.71 -17.05
C ALA A 260 -24.48 19.49 -16.24
N ASN A 261 -25.30 20.52 -16.06
CA ASN A 261 -26.58 20.41 -15.37
C ASN A 261 -27.57 19.50 -16.14
N ASP A 262 -27.61 19.59 -17.47
CA ASP A 262 -28.41 18.67 -18.31
C ASP A 262 -27.96 17.21 -18.16
N MET A 263 -26.64 16.96 -18.19
CA MET A 263 -26.08 15.63 -17.95
C MET A 263 -26.46 15.08 -16.57
N LEU A 264 -26.42 15.90 -15.52
CA LEU A 264 -26.86 15.49 -14.18
C LEU A 264 -28.36 15.15 -14.14
N GLY A 265 -29.19 15.89 -14.89
CA GLY A 265 -30.60 15.56 -15.09
C GLY A 265 -30.79 14.17 -15.71
N ARG A 266 -30.05 13.87 -16.79
CA ARG A 266 -30.08 12.56 -17.46
C ARG A 266 -29.60 11.41 -16.56
N ILE A 267 -28.58 11.66 -15.74
CA ILE A 267 -28.09 10.69 -14.73
C ILE A 267 -29.17 10.42 -13.70
N ARG A 268 -29.85 11.46 -13.19
CA ARG A 268 -30.95 11.31 -12.22
C ARG A 268 -32.07 10.44 -12.78
N GLU A 269 -32.48 10.66 -14.04
CA GLU A 269 -33.47 9.81 -14.69
C GLU A 269 -33.02 8.36 -14.85
N ALA A 270 -31.75 8.14 -15.19
CA ALA A 270 -31.19 6.79 -15.29
C ALA A 270 -31.22 6.07 -13.95
N ILE A 271 -30.91 6.77 -12.85
CA ILE A 271 -30.99 6.22 -11.49
C ILE A 271 -32.44 5.84 -11.14
N THR A 272 -33.41 6.68 -11.45
CA THR A 272 -34.83 6.35 -11.24
C THR A 272 -35.22 5.08 -11.99
N ARG A 273 -34.85 4.96 -13.28
CA ARG A 273 -35.10 3.74 -14.07
C ARG A 273 -34.45 2.50 -13.47
N ILE A 274 -33.22 2.61 -12.96
CA ILE A 274 -32.53 1.50 -12.29
C ILE A 274 -33.29 1.08 -11.03
N ASN A 275 -33.80 2.04 -10.25
CA ASN A 275 -34.54 1.73 -9.04
C ASN A 275 -35.87 1.01 -9.36
N ASP A 276 -36.58 1.45 -10.39
CA ASP A 276 -37.80 0.78 -10.86
C ASP A 276 -37.51 -0.66 -11.33
N MET A 277 -36.39 -0.87 -12.04
CA MET A 277 -35.96 -2.22 -12.43
C MET A 277 -35.62 -3.09 -11.22
N ASN A 278 -34.95 -2.55 -10.20
CA ASN A 278 -34.65 -3.30 -8.98
C ASN A 278 -35.93 -3.75 -8.26
N LEU A 279 -36.96 -2.91 -8.21
CA LEU A 279 -38.26 -3.29 -7.67
C LEU A 279 -38.89 -4.44 -8.47
N GLN A 280 -38.86 -4.37 -9.82
CA GLN A 280 -39.36 -5.45 -10.67
C GLN A 280 -38.59 -6.76 -10.47
N ILE A 281 -37.26 -6.69 -10.36
CA ILE A 281 -36.42 -7.87 -10.10
C ILE A 281 -36.77 -8.48 -8.74
N ALA A 282 -36.98 -7.66 -7.70
CA ALA A 282 -37.39 -8.15 -6.39
C ALA A 282 -38.73 -8.89 -6.45
N THR A 283 -39.73 -8.31 -7.12
CA THR A 283 -41.03 -8.97 -7.33
C THR A 283 -40.88 -10.29 -8.12
N ALA A 284 -40.10 -10.29 -9.20
CA ALA A 284 -39.85 -11.51 -9.97
C ALA A 284 -39.15 -12.59 -9.13
N ALA A 285 -38.23 -12.21 -8.24
CA ALA A 285 -37.56 -13.14 -7.33
C ALA A 285 -38.51 -13.72 -6.26
N GLU A 286 -39.47 -12.92 -5.78
CA GLU A 286 -40.54 -13.41 -4.89
C GLU A 286 -41.44 -14.43 -5.61
N GLU A 287 -41.91 -14.13 -6.83
CA GLU A 287 -42.70 -15.06 -7.65
C GLU A 287 -41.92 -16.35 -7.96
N GLN A 288 -40.63 -16.23 -8.27
CA GLN A 288 -39.76 -17.39 -8.51
C GLN A 288 -39.56 -18.24 -7.25
N SER A 289 -39.44 -17.62 -6.08
CA SER A 289 -39.34 -18.35 -4.81
C SER A 289 -40.61 -19.14 -4.51
N ALA A 290 -41.79 -18.51 -4.69
CA ALA A 290 -43.07 -19.19 -4.56
C ALA A 290 -43.19 -20.38 -5.52
N THR A 291 -42.81 -20.19 -6.79
CA THR A 291 -42.80 -21.27 -7.79
C THR A 291 -41.86 -22.41 -7.40
N THR A 292 -40.70 -22.09 -6.83
CA THR A 292 -39.72 -23.09 -6.38
C THR A 292 -40.26 -23.92 -5.21
N GLU A 293 -41.00 -23.29 -4.29
CA GLU A 293 -41.65 -23.97 -3.17
C GLU A 293 -42.75 -24.92 -3.67
N GLU A 294 -43.53 -24.52 -4.68
CA GLU A 294 -44.50 -25.40 -5.34
C GLU A 294 -43.82 -26.59 -6.03
N ILE A 295 -42.70 -26.37 -6.73
CA ILE A 295 -41.92 -27.45 -7.36
C ILE A 295 -41.40 -28.43 -6.31
N ASN A 296 -40.89 -27.95 -5.17
CA ASN A 296 -40.40 -28.80 -4.10
C ASN A 296 -41.53 -29.66 -3.51
N ARG A 297 -42.69 -29.04 -3.25
CA ARG A 297 -43.88 -29.74 -2.79
C ARG A 297 -44.32 -30.81 -3.79
N ASN A 298 -44.34 -30.49 -5.08
CA ASN A 298 -44.72 -31.44 -6.11
C ASN A 298 -43.73 -32.61 -6.22
N THR A 299 -42.43 -32.33 -6.10
CA THR A 299 -41.38 -33.35 -6.09
C THR A 299 -41.52 -34.29 -4.90
N THR A 300 -41.85 -33.75 -3.72
CA THR A 300 -42.13 -34.56 -2.52
C THR A 300 -43.35 -35.46 -2.73
N ASN A 301 -44.44 -34.92 -3.27
CA ASN A 301 -45.63 -35.71 -3.60
C ASN A 301 -45.31 -36.84 -4.60
N ILE A 302 -44.54 -36.56 -5.66
CA ILE A 302 -44.14 -37.58 -6.65
C ILE A 302 -43.31 -38.68 -6.00
N ARG A 303 -42.39 -38.32 -5.09
CA ARG A 303 -41.57 -39.29 -4.34
C ARG A 303 -42.45 -40.19 -3.48
N ASP A 304 -43.43 -39.63 -2.78
CA ASP A 304 -44.34 -40.39 -1.91
C ASP A 304 -45.22 -41.35 -2.74
N ILE A 305 -45.78 -40.89 -3.86
CA ILE A 305 -46.52 -41.73 -4.81
C ILE A 305 -45.63 -42.85 -5.36
N SER A 306 -44.38 -42.56 -5.69
CA SER A 306 -43.43 -43.56 -6.19
C SER A 306 -43.13 -44.63 -5.14
N HIS A 307 -43.03 -44.26 -3.87
CA HIS A 307 -42.88 -45.21 -2.75
C HIS A 307 -44.12 -46.08 -2.58
N GLU A 308 -45.32 -45.50 -2.62
CA GLU A 308 -46.58 -46.25 -2.54
C GLU A 308 -46.71 -47.24 -3.71
N LEU A 309 -46.40 -46.81 -4.93
CA LEU A 309 -46.43 -47.66 -6.12
C LEU A 309 -45.44 -48.83 -6.01
N ALA A 310 -44.22 -48.59 -5.53
CA ALA A 310 -43.24 -49.65 -5.30
C ALA A 310 -43.74 -50.68 -4.27
N GLY A 311 -44.31 -50.23 -3.15
CA GLY A 311 -44.92 -51.11 -2.15
C GLY A 311 -46.10 -51.91 -2.70
N GLY A 312 -46.96 -51.27 -3.48
CA GLY A 312 -48.07 -51.93 -4.19
C GLY A 312 -47.60 -52.99 -5.18
N ALA A 313 -46.54 -52.71 -5.95
CA ALA A 313 -45.93 -53.68 -6.86
C ALA A 313 -45.35 -54.88 -6.12
N GLU A 314 -44.66 -54.69 -4.99
CA GLU A 314 -44.21 -55.80 -4.16
C GLU A 314 -45.37 -56.65 -3.62
N GLN A 315 -46.45 -56.01 -3.19
CA GLN A 315 -47.66 -56.70 -2.75
C GLN A 315 -48.31 -57.50 -3.89
N GLN A 316 -48.38 -56.93 -5.09
CA GLN A 316 -48.87 -57.60 -6.29
C GLN A 316 -48.04 -58.86 -6.60
N VAL A 317 -46.70 -58.76 -6.53
CA VAL A 317 -45.80 -59.91 -6.74
C VAL A 317 -46.07 -61.00 -5.71
N ARG A 318 -46.23 -60.65 -4.43
CA ARG A 318 -46.58 -61.61 -3.37
C ARG A 318 -47.93 -62.30 -3.63
N GLN A 319 -48.95 -61.55 -4.08
CA GLN A 319 -50.25 -62.11 -4.43
C GLN A 319 -50.18 -63.05 -5.64
N CYS A 320 -49.43 -62.68 -6.68
CA CYS A 320 -49.20 -63.56 -7.83
C CYS A 320 -48.49 -64.85 -7.42
N ALA A 321 -47.47 -64.79 -6.56
CA ALA A 321 -46.80 -65.98 -6.04
C ALA A 321 -47.77 -66.90 -5.26
N SER A 322 -48.61 -66.32 -4.40
CA SER A 322 -49.65 -67.07 -3.67
C SER A 322 -50.67 -67.70 -4.62
N MET A 323 -51.08 -66.99 -5.68
CA MET A 323 -52.00 -67.51 -6.69
C MET A 323 -51.38 -68.70 -7.43
N VAL A 324 -50.11 -68.61 -7.83
CA VAL A 324 -49.38 -69.72 -8.46
C VAL A 324 -49.32 -70.94 -7.54
N GLU A 325 -49.07 -70.74 -6.25
CA GLU A 325 -49.10 -71.82 -5.26
C GLU A 325 -50.48 -72.47 -5.17
N GLN A 326 -51.56 -71.68 -5.07
CA GLN A 326 -52.94 -72.17 -5.02
C GLN A 326 -53.32 -72.96 -6.28
N VAL A 327 -52.96 -72.45 -7.47
CA VAL A 327 -53.17 -73.16 -8.74
C VAL A 327 -52.41 -74.49 -8.74
N GLY A 328 -51.15 -74.51 -8.29
CA GLY A 328 -50.37 -75.74 -8.18
C GLY A 328 -50.89 -76.73 -7.12
N GLN A 329 -51.59 -76.26 -6.09
CA GLN A 329 -52.31 -77.14 -5.15
C GLN A 329 -53.59 -77.72 -5.79
N GLN A 330 -54.37 -76.90 -6.51
CA GLN A 330 -55.56 -77.37 -7.24
C GLN A 330 -55.20 -78.42 -8.28
N ASP A 331 -54.13 -78.22 -9.05
CA ASP A 331 -53.66 -79.18 -10.06
C ASP A 331 -53.30 -80.53 -9.43
N ARG A 332 -52.58 -80.51 -8.29
CA ARG A 332 -52.27 -81.73 -7.52
C ARG A 332 -53.52 -82.44 -6.99
N LEU A 333 -54.52 -81.69 -6.52
CA LEU A 333 -55.79 -82.26 -6.05
C LEU A 333 -56.55 -82.91 -7.21
N LEU A 334 -56.65 -82.24 -8.36
CA LEU A 334 -57.28 -82.78 -9.57
C LEU A 334 -56.55 -84.03 -10.09
N GLY A 335 -55.22 -84.04 -10.04
CA GLY A 335 -54.40 -85.19 -10.42
C GLY A 335 -54.66 -86.45 -9.58
N ARG A 336 -55.10 -86.32 -8.32
CA ARG A 336 -55.50 -87.46 -7.47
C ARG A 336 -56.82 -88.11 -7.87
N PHE A 337 -57.65 -87.43 -8.68
CA PHE A 337 -58.92 -87.97 -9.18
C PHE A 337 -58.78 -88.68 -10.54
N LYS A 338 -57.58 -88.73 -11.11
CA LYS A 338 -57.30 -89.50 -12.34
C LYS A 338 -57.07 -90.98 -11.98
N VAL A 339 -58.09 -91.80 -12.19
CA VAL A 339 -58.02 -93.29 -12.28
C VAL A 339 -57.97 -93.68 -13.75
#